data_AF-A0A2K0XVJ6-F1
#
_entry.id   AF-A0A2K0XVJ6-F1
#
_cell.length_a   1.000
_cell.length_b   1.000
_cell.length_c   1.000
_cell.angle_alpha   90.00
_cell.angle_beta   90.00
_cell.angle_gamma   90.00
#
_symmetry.space_group_name_H-M   'P 1'
#
loop_
_entity.id
_entity.type
_entity.pdbx_description
1 polymer ?
#
loop_
_entity_poly.entity_id
_entity_poly.type
_entity_poly.pdbx_seq_one_letter_code
_entity_poly.pdbx_strand_id
1 'polypeptide(L)'
;MQALIIGATGATGLALLSQLLADDSVTQVSIFVRKPVAIIDKQIIHNDRLQLAYELGADVVDNTGALDELHAKLGKLHERYLLMAQ
;
A
#
# COMPACT_ATOMS: atom_id res chain seq x y z
N MET A 1 -9.62 -19.09 1.79
CA MET A 1 -8.48 -19.21 0.86
C MET A 1 -7.97 -17.81 0.53
N GLN A 2 -6.67 -17.63 0.31
CA GLN A 2 -6.08 -16.34 -0.07
C GLN A 2 -5.62 -16.40 -1.53
N ALA A 3 -5.90 -15.34 -2.31
CA ALA A 3 -5.52 -15.24 -3.71
C ALA A 3 -4.63 -14.02 -3.97
N LEU A 4 -3.66 -14.15 -4.88
CA LEU A 4 -2.81 -13.06 -5.36
C LEU A 4 -3.02 -12.87 -6.86
N ILE A 5 -3.33 -11.64 -7.29
CA ILE A 5 -3.47 -11.28 -8.70
C ILE A 5 -2.44 -10.21 -9.06
N ILE A 6 -1.65 -10.46 -10.10
CA ILE A 6 -0.73 -9.47 -10.68
C ILE A 6 -1.33 -8.96 -11.99
N GLY A 7 -1.41 -7.63 -12.15
CA GLY A 7 -1.92 -7.04 -13.39
C GLY A 7 -3.45 -7.05 -13.51
N ALA A 8 -4.17 -6.89 -12.41
CA ALA A 8 -5.64 -6.82 -12.38
C ALA A 8 -6.27 -5.62 -13.13
N THR A 9 -5.48 -4.80 -13.83
CA THR A 9 -5.96 -3.69 -14.67
C THR A 9 -6.26 -4.10 -16.11
N GLY A 10 -5.80 -5.27 -16.57
CA GLY A 10 -6.11 -5.79 -17.90
C GLY A 10 -7.49 -6.49 -17.93
N ALA A 11 -8.02 -6.72 -19.12
CA ALA A 11 -9.33 -7.38 -19.29
C ALA A 11 -9.41 -8.74 -18.56
N THR A 12 -8.37 -9.56 -18.71
CA THR A 12 -8.28 -10.87 -18.04
C THR A 12 -8.16 -10.74 -16.52
N GLY A 13 -7.36 -9.78 -16.05
CA GLY A 13 -7.14 -9.56 -14.62
C GLY A 13 -8.40 -9.07 -13.90
N LEU A 14 -9.19 -8.20 -14.55
CA LEU A 14 -10.49 -7.76 -14.05
C LEU A 14 -11.49 -8.92 -13.99
N ALA A 15 -11.55 -9.75 -15.04
CA ALA A 15 -12.46 -10.89 -15.08
C ALA A 15 -12.15 -11.92 -13.97
N LEU A 16 -10.88 -12.21 -13.73
CA LEU A 16 -10.44 -13.09 -12.64
C LEU A 16 -10.74 -12.49 -11.27
N LEU A 17 -10.53 -11.19 -11.09
CA LEU A 17 -10.86 -10.50 -9.85
C LEU A 17 -12.36 -10.60 -9.54
N SER A 18 -13.23 -10.36 -10.53
CA SER A 18 -14.68 -10.49 -10.34
C SER A 18 -15.11 -11.90 -9.95
N GLN A 19 -14.47 -12.93 -10.52
CA GLN A 19 -14.74 -14.33 -10.15
C GLN A 19 -14.28 -14.63 -8.72
N LEU A 20 -13.10 -14.16 -8.34
CA LEU A 20 -12.55 -14.37 -6.99
C LEU A 20 -13.33 -13.62 -5.90
N LEU A 21 -13.89 -12.45 -6.23
CA LEU A 21 -14.75 -11.69 -5.32
C LEU A 21 -16.14 -12.30 -5.14
N ALA A 22 -16.60 -13.09 -6.11
CA ALA A 22 -17.89 -13.80 -6.06
C ALA A 22 -17.80 -15.19 -5.40
N ASP A 23 -16.60 -15.62 -5.01
CA ASP A 23 -16.33 -16.92 -4.40
C ASP A 23 -16.19 -16.79 -2.88
N ASP A 24 -17.18 -17.28 -2.14
CA ASP A 24 -17.22 -17.24 -0.67
C ASP A 24 -16.08 -18.03 -0.01
N SER A 25 -15.42 -18.93 -0.74
CA SER A 25 -14.24 -19.65 -0.24
C SER A 25 -12.98 -18.78 -0.22
N VAL A 26 -12.98 -17.66 -0.95
CA VAL A 26 -11.88 -16.69 -1.01
C VAL A 26 -12.11 -15.60 0.03
N THR A 27 -11.30 -15.62 1.08
CA THR A 27 -11.43 -14.72 2.22
C THR A 27 -10.58 -13.46 2.07
N GLN A 28 -9.63 -13.46 1.11
CA GLN A 28 -8.73 -12.33 0.85
C GLN A 28 -8.17 -12.39 -0.56
N VAL A 29 -8.14 -11.23 -1.24
CA VAL A 29 -7.49 -11.06 -2.55
C VAL A 29 -6.47 -9.93 -2.46
N SER A 30 -5.20 -10.26 -2.67
CA SER A 30 -4.10 -9.30 -2.78
C SER A 30 -3.87 -8.98 -4.25
N ILE A 31 -3.77 -7.69 -4.59
CA ILE A 31 -3.62 -7.24 -5.98
C ILE A 31 -2.35 -6.41 -6.12
N PHE A 32 -1.49 -6.77 -7.08
CA PHE A 32 -0.31 -6.00 -7.42
C PHE A 32 -0.45 -5.38 -8.81
N VAL A 33 -0.55 -4.06 -8.86
CA VAL A 33 -0.77 -3.28 -10.09
C VAL A 33 0.05 -2.00 -10.06
N ARG A 34 0.43 -1.51 -11.25
CA ARG A 34 1.12 -0.22 -11.40
C ARG A 34 0.18 1.00 -11.40
N LYS A 35 -1.13 0.76 -11.56
CA LYS A 35 -2.19 1.79 -11.62
C LYS A 35 -3.38 1.30 -10.79
N PRO A 36 -4.15 2.19 -10.14
CA PRO A 36 -5.32 1.80 -9.36
C PRO A 36 -6.34 1.03 -10.20
N VAL A 37 -6.93 -0.02 -9.60
CA VAL A 37 -8.01 -0.80 -10.23
C VAL A 37 -9.34 -0.08 -10.00
N ALA A 38 -10.15 0.09 -11.03
CA ALA A 38 -11.43 0.81 -10.97
C ALA A 38 -12.48 0.19 -10.02
N ILE A 39 -12.24 -1.03 -9.54
CA ILE A 39 -13.11 -1.78 -8.63
C ILE A 39 -12.74 -1.50 -7.16
N ILE A 40 -11.58 -0.88 -6.89
CA ILE A 40 -11.26 -0.35 -5.56
C ILE A 40 -11.97 0.99 -5.42
N ASP A 41 -13.09 1.00 -4.69
CA ASP A 41 -13.99 2.15 -4.49
C ASP A 41 -13.33 3.34 -3.74
N LYS A 42 -12.07 3.21 -3.33
CA LYS A 42 -11.28 4.34 -2.84
C LYS A 42 -9.88 4.34 -3.41
N GLN A 43 -9.70 5.19 -4.42
CA GLN A 43 -8.41 5.76 -4.73
C GLN A 43 -8.17 6.90 -3.73
N ILE A 44 -7.55 6.60 -2.58
CA ILE A 44 -7.15 7.64 -1.64
C ILE A 44 -6.07 8.51 -2.28
N ILE A 45 -6.35 9.81 -2.39
CA ILE A 45 -5.42 10.80 -2.91
C ILE A 45 -4.18 10.86 -2.02
N HIS A 46 -3.08 11.44 -2.51
CA HIS A 46 -1.80 11.45 -1.79
C HIS A 46 -1.92 11.95 -0.34
N ASN A 47 -2.72 12.99 -0.10
CA ASN A 47 -2.94 13.54 1.23
C ASN A 47 -3.68 12.55 2.14
N ASP A 48 -4.72 11.88 1.64
CA ASP A 48 -5.49 10.90 2.40
C ASP A 48 -4.63 9.67 2.77
N ARG A 49 -3.66 9.31 1.93
CA ARG A 49 -2.69 8.24 2.22
C ARG A 49 -1.72 8.61 3.34
N LEU A 50 -1.22 9.85 3.33
CA LEU A 50 -0.33 10.35 4.39
C LEU A 50 -1.07 10.40 5.73
N GLN A 51 -2.30 10.93 5.72
CA GLN A 51 -3.11 11.03 6.93
C GLN A 51 -3.46 9.66 7.53
N LEU A 52 -3.89 8.71 6.69
CA LEU A 52 -4.12 7.33 7.12
C LEU A 52 -2.86 6.68 7.71
N ALA A 53 -1.69 6.92 7.10
CA ALA A 53 -0.44 6.38 7.60
C ALA A 53 -0.09 6.93 8.99
N TYR A 54 -0.31 8.23 9.23
CA TYR A 54 -0.13 8.83 10.56
C TYR A 54 -1.12 8.27 11.59
N GLU A 55 -2.39 8.08 11.23
CA GLU A 55 -3.42 7.52 12.12
C GLU A 55 -3.12 6.07 12.53
N LEU A 56 -2.51 5.29 11.63
CA LEU A 56 -2.06 3.93 11.91
C LEU A 56 -0.75 3.87 12.72
N GLY A 57 -0.16 5.02 13.05
CA GLY A 57 1.14 5.11 13.71
C GLY A 57 2.29 4.63 12.84
N ALA A 58 2.13 4.65 11.52
CA ALA A 58 3.18 4.25 10.59
C ALA A 58 4.30 5.30 10.57
N ASP A 59 5.52 4.82 10.40
CA ASP A 59 6.64 5.68 10.14
C ASP A 59 6.64 6.18 8.70
N VAL A 60 6.32 7.46 8.53
CA VAL A 60 6.18 8.09 7.21
C VAL A 60 7.42 8.91 6.89
N VAL A 61 8.04 8.60 5.76
CA VAL A 61 9.04 9.46 5.12
C VAL A 61 8.49 9.90 3.78
N ASP A 62 8.22 11.19 3.65
CA ASP A 62 7.80 11.83 2.42
C ASP A 62 9.00 12.54 1.77
N ASN A 63 9.05 12.55 0.43
CA ASN A 63 10.11 13.24 -0.33
C ASN A 63 9.88 14.77 -0.40
N THR A 64 9.31 15.36 0.65
CA THR A 64 9.12 16.81 0.76
C THR A 64 10.26 17.41 1.59
N GLY A 65 10.71 18.60 1.20
CA GLY A 65 11.82 19.30 1.85
C GLY A 65 13.16 19.16 1.13
N ALA A 66 14.21 19.67 1.76
CA ALA A 66 15.57 19.59 1.24
C ALA A 66 16.19 18.20 1.46
N LEU A 67 17.18 17.84 0.63
CA LEU A 67 17.83 16.52 0.69
C LEU A 67 18.42 16.22 2.07
N ASP A 68 18.99 17.23 2.73
CA ASP A 68 19.58 17.10 4.06
C ASP A 68 18.52 16.79 5.14
N GLU A 69 17.33 17.38 5.01
CA GLU A 69 16.21 17.12 5.92
C GLU A 69 15.68 15.69 5.75
N LEU A 70 15.64 15.20 4.51
CA LEU A 70 15.24 13.83 4.20
C LEU A 70 16.22 12.82 4.80
N HIS A 71 17.53 13.06 4.64
CA HIS A 71 18.56 12.20 5.25
C HIS A 71 18.48 12.19 6.78
N ALA A 72 18.22 13.34 7.41
CA ALA A 72 18.04 13.42 8.85
C ALA A 72 16.79 12.65 9.34
N LYS A 73 15.67 12.74 8.62
CA LYS A 73 14.46 11.94 8.89
C LYS A 73 14.76 10.43 8.78
N LEU A 74 15.48 10.01 7.74
CA LEU A 74 15.85 8.60 7.52
C LEU A 74 16.74 8.06 8.63
N GLY A 75 17.73 8.85 9.08
CA GLY A 75 18.65 8.47 10.14
C GLY A 75 17.93 8.19 11.47
N LYS A 76 17.03 9.09 11.89
CA LYS A 76 16.21 8.90 13.10
C LYS A 76 15.32 7.67 13.02
N LEU A 77 14.78 7.38 11.83
CA LEU A 77 13.95 6.20 11.63
C LEU A 77 14.78 4.92 11.78
N HIS A 78 15.96 4.89 11.17
CA HIS A 78 16.88 3.77 11.25
C HIS A 78 17.30 3.46 12.70
N GLU A 79 17.67 4.47 13.47
CA GLU A 79 18.03 4.32 14.89
C GLU A 79 16.88 3.68 15.70
N ARG A 80 15.65 4.10 15.44
CA ARG A 80 14.47 3.56 16.12
C ARG A 80 14.27 2.07 15.86
N TYR A 81 14.44 1.64 14.61
CA TYR A 81 14.34 0.22 14.26
C TYR A 81 15.49 -0.61 14.83
N LEU A 82 16.69 -0.05 14.91
CA LEU A 82 17.81 -0.73 15.59
C LEU A 82 17.51 -0.97 17.07
N LEU A 83 16.88 -0.01 17.75
CA LEU A 83 16.45 -0.15 19.15
C LEU A 83 15.33 -1.17 19.33
N MET A 84 14.43 -1.30 18.35
CA MET A 84 13.35 -2.30 18.38
C MET A 84 13.83 -3.72 18.05
N ALA A 85 15.01 -3.86 17.44
CA ALA A 85 15.60 -5.14 17.08
C ALA A 85 16.47 -5.76 18.18
N GLN A 86 16.62 -5.08 19.33
CA GLN A 86 17.30 -5.56 20.53
C GLN A 86 16.30 -6.12 21.55
#